data_AF-A0A7J6I1H8-F1
#
_entry.id   AF-A0A7J6I1H8-F1
#
_cell.length_a   1.000
_cell.length_b   1.000
_cell.length_c   1.000
_cell.angle_alpha   90.00
_cell.angle_beta   90.00
_cell.angle_gamma   90.00
#
_symmetry.space_group_name_H-M   'P 1'
#
loop_
_entity.id
_entity.type
_entity.pdbx_description
1 polymer ?
#
loop_
_entity_poly.entity_id
_entity_poly.type
_entity_poly.pdbx_seq_one_letter_code
_entity_poly.pdbx_strand_id
1 'polypeptide(L)'
;MTSTMRPTSNLLSRAELLPGRSRQRKRSPVTNMGFTNVVPVLTLEGAPHWFGAELNMKSKVISFLDSLHTAMDEKYRVDATEEMLSTLDLLFDENRSKNVTFVDFEIDSKDCGLPQQDNDRDCGVYIMKYMEAVANEEEVVDQFHPIEACLEVAATIVTDEQIEIRTKVVEDRRAAQGSSFASSLAPLRSPSKFPRNP
;
A
#
# COMPACT_ATOMS: atom_id res chain seq x y z
N MET A 1 28.90 53.44 17.05
CA MET A 1 28.99 53.42 15.58
C MET A 1 29.14 51.97 15.14
N THR A 2 28.14 51.48 14.38
CA THR A 2 28.14 50.33 13.45
C THR A 2 28.93 49.06 13.80
N SER A 3 28.20 48.00 14.17
CA SER A 3 28.64 46.61 13.96
C SER A 3 27.97 46.08 12.70
N THR A 4 28.77 45.79 11.68
CA THR A 4 28.39 45.19 10.41
C THR A 4 28.83 43.72 10.40
N MET A 5 27.89 42.83 10.09
CA MET A 5 28.15 41.41 9.87
C MET A 5 29.09 41.17 8.67
N ARG A 6 29.87 40.09 8.75
CA ARG A 6 30.23 39.27 7.58
C ARG A 6 30.19 37.78 7.92
N PRO A 7 29.89 36.91 6.92
CA PRO A 7 29.45 35.54 7.13
C PRO A 7 30.61 34.54 7.09
N THR A 8 30.56 33.52 7.94
CA THR A 8 31.37 32.32 7.81
C THR A 8 30.66 31.32 6.90
N SER A 9 31.33 31.03 5.80
CA SER A 9 31.06 29.97 4.87
C SER A 9 31.43 28.59 5.44
N ASN A 10 30.94 27.56 4.74
CA ASN A 10 31.44 26.19 4.68
C ASN A 10 31.04 25.22 5.79
N LEU A 11 29.93 24.51 5.56
CA LEU A 11 29.86 23.06 5.73
C LEU A 11 28.82 22.48 4.75
N LEU A 12 29.21 22.36 3.48
CA LEU A 12 28.52 21.54 2.49
C LEU A 12 29.54 20.56 1.94
N SER A 13 29.52 19.33 2.44
CA SER A 13 30.11 18.17 1.78
C SER A 13 29.59 16.87 2.38
N ARG A 14 28.77 16.19 1.59
CA ARG A 14 28.50 14.74 1.49
C ARG A 14 27.01 14.47 1.33
N ALA A 15 26.52 14.75 0.12
CA ALA A 15 25.39 14.01 -0.43
C ALA A 15 25.94 12.65 -0.87
N GLU A 16 25.72 11.62 -0.06
CA GLU A 16 25.88 10.25 -0.52
C GLU A 16 24.74 9.93 -1.50
N LEU A 17 25.15 9.49 -2.67
CA LEU A 17 24.30 9.04 -3.77
C LEU A 17 23.51 7.81 -3.34
N LEU A 18 22.21 7.96 -3.08
CA LEU A 18 21.30 6.81 -3.02
C LEU A 18 20.96 6.35 -4.45
N PRO A 19 21.02 5.03 -4.73
CA PRO A 19 20.83 4.50 -6.07
C PRO A 19 19.35 4.47 -6.46
N GLY A 20 19.10 4.75 -7.74
CA GLY A 20 18.14 3.99 -8.54
C GLY A 20 16.65 4.17 -8.26
N ARG A 21 16.02 5.07 -9.03
CA ARG A 21 14.58 5.11 -9.35
C ARG A 21 13.89 3.72 -9.33
N SER A 22 12.92 3.53 -8.45
CA SER A 22 11.73 2.76 -8.79
C SER A 22 10.82 3.70 -9.59
N ARG A 23 10.73 3.48 -10.91
CA ARG A 23 9.65 4.06 -11.71
C ARG A 23 8.34 3.57 -11.09
N GLN A 24 7.49 4.47 -10.60
CA GLN A 24 6.08 4.15 -10.42
C GLN A 24 5.54 3.70 -11.78
N ARG A 25 5.46 2.38 -11.96
CA ARG A 25 4.64 1.79 -13.01
C ARG A 25 3.21 2.21 -12.68
N LYS A 26 2.56 2.89 -13.62
CA LYS A 26 1.09 2.85 -13.70
C LYS A 26 0.70 1.39 -13.55
N ARG A 27 0.03 1.03 -12.46
CA ARG A 27 -0.50 -0.32 -12.25
C ARG A 27 -1.57 -0.55 -13.32
N SER A 28 -1.19 -1.11 -14.46
CA SER A 28 -2.10 -1.87 -15.30
C SER A 28 -2.71 -2.99 -14.45
N PRO A 29 -3.99 -3.33 -14.59
CA PRO A 29 -4.60 -4.44 -13.87
C PRO A 29 -4.11 -5.75 -14.50
N VAL A 30 -2.86 -6.11 -14.22
CA VAL A 30 -2.36 -7.46 -14.41
C VAL A 30 -1.91 -7.89 -13.03
N THR A 31 -2.88 -8.27 -12.20
CA THR A 31 -2.64 -8.91 -10.92
C THR A 31 -2.14 -10.32 -11.21
N ASN A 32 -0.82 -10.48 -11.14
CA ASN A 32 -0.24 -11.79 -10.92
C ASN A 32 -0.52 -12.10 -9.45
N MET A 33 -1.56 -12.90 -9.18
CA MET A 33 -1.88 -13.31 -7.81
C MET A 33 -0.74 -14.19 -7.33
N GLY A 34 -0.24 -13.95 -6.12
CA GLY A 34 0.75 -14.83 -5.51
C GLY A 34 0.20 -16.24 -5.32
N PHE A 35 1.05 -17.19 -4.93
CA PHE A 35 0.58 -18.55 -4.63
C PHE A 35 -0.40 -18.57 -3.44
N THR A 36 -0.22 -17.64 -2.51
CA THR A 36 -1.10 -17.38 -1.37
C THR A 36 -1.53 -15.92 -1.40
N ASN A 37 -2.81 -15.65 -1.20
CA ASN A 37 -3.36 -14.29 -1.09
C ASN A 37 -4.32 -14.25 0.09
N VAL A 38 -4.30 -13.17 0.87
CA VAL A 38 -5.27 -12.99 1.96
C VAL A 38 -6.27 -11.92 1.56
N VAL A 39 -7.55 -12.23 1.68
CA VAL A 39 -8.65 -11.29 1.47
C VAL A 39 -9.30 -11.01 2.83
N PRO A 40 -9.31 -9.74 3.31
CA PRO A 40 -10.08 -9.40 4.50
C PRO A 40 -11.58 -9.47 4.18
N VAL A 41 -12.33 -10.19 5.00
CA VAL A 41 -13.77 -10.39 4.88
C VAL A 41 -14.47 -9.82 6.11
N LEU A 42 -15.55 -9.08 5.88
CA LEU A 42 -16.42 -8.56 6.91
C LEU A 42 -17.73 -9.33 6.88
N THR A 43 -18.09 -9.95 8.00
CA THR A 43 -19.46 -10.42 8.21
C THR A 43 -20.21 -9.41 9.06
N LEU A 44 -21.47 -9.15 8.67
CA LEU A 44 -22.40 -8.27 9.38
C LEU A 44 -23.48 -9.07 10.13
N GLU A 45 -23.58 -10.38 9.88
CA GLU A 45 -24.57 -11.26 10.49
C GLU A 45 -24.14 -11.66 11.90
N GLY A 46 -25.07 -11.59 12.85
CA GLY A 46 -24.78 -11.74 14.28
C GLY A 46 -24.13 -10.48 14.86
N ALA A 47 -22.79 -10.45 14.88
CA ALA A 47 -21.99 -9.31 15.34
C ALA A 47 -20.95 -8.93 14.28
N PRO A 48 -20.82 -7.65 13.90
CA PRO A 48 -19.84 -7.23 12.90
C PRO A 48 -18.42 -7.66 13.26
N HIS A 49 -17.78 -8.41 12.37
CA HIS A 49 -16.46 -8.99 12.64
C HIS A 49 -15.62 -9.12 11.37
N TRP A 50 -14.33 -8.80 11.51
CA TRP A 50 -13.34 -8.97 10.46
C TRP A 50 -12.57 -10.28 10.64
N PHE A 51 -12.51 -11.07 9.57
CA PHE A 51 -11.64 -12.24 9.48
C PHE A 51 -10.87 -12.22 8.14
N GLY A 52 -9.80 -13.00 8.03
CA GLY A 52 -9.07 -13.19 6.79
C GLY A 52 -9.49 -14.49 6.11
N ALA A 53 -9.71 -14.45 4.80
CA ALA A 53 -9.75 -15.63 3.95
C ALA A 53 -8.39 -15.78 3.26
N GLU A 54 -7.62 -16.81 3.63
CA GLU A 54 -6.36 -17.14 2.97
C GLU A 54 -6.62 -18.06 1.79
N LEU A 55 -6.44 -17.55 0.57
CA LEU A 55 -6.62 -18.28 -0.68
C LEU A 55 -5.29 -18.92 -1.10
N ASN A 56 -5.22 -20.25 -1.02
CA ASN A 56 -4.12 -21.01 -1.61
C ASN A 56 -4.45 -21.35 -3.07
N MET A 57 -3.85 -20.64 -4.01
CA MET A 57 -4.11 -20.78 -5.45
C MET A 57 -3.62 -22.12 -6.02
N LYS A 58 -2.71 -22.82 -5.32
CA LYS A 58 -2.16 -24.10 -5.75
C LYS A 58 -3.02 -25.28 -5.33
N SER A 59 -3.45 -25.32 -4.07
CA SER A 59 -4.33 -26.37 -3.55
C SER A 59 -5.80 -26.09 -3.81
N LYS A 60 -6.17 -24.84 -4.15
CA LYS A 60 -7.56 -24.37 -4.22
C LYS A 60 -8.31 -24.55 -2.90
N VAL A 61 -7.62 -24.26 -1.80
CA VAL A 61 -8.16 -24.32 -0.45
C VAL A 61 -8.19 -22.91 0.13
N ILE A 62 -9.22 -22.63 0.91
CA ILE A 62 -9.39 -21.40 1.68
C ILE A 62 -9.31 -21.75 3.16
N SER A 63 -8.44 -21.06 3.89
CA SER A 63 -8.33 -21.19 5.34
C SER A 63 -8.75 -19.89 6.02
N PHE A 64 -9.38 -20.00 7.18
CA PHE A 64 -9.77 -18.84 7.97
C PHE A 64 -8.65 -18.36 8.87
N LEU A 65 -8.28 -17.09 8.72
CA LEU A 65 -7.43 -16.36 9.64
C LEU A 65 -8.35 -15.57 10.57
N ASP A 66 -8.74 -16.16 11.69
CA ASP A 66 -9.71 -15.58 12.62
C ASP A 66 -9.10 -15.40 14.02
N SER A 67 -9.33 -14.22 14.59
CA SER A 67 -8.86 -13.87 15.94
C SER A 67 -9.89 -14.17 17.03
N LEU A 68 -11.13 -14.52 16.68
CA LEU A 68 -12.15 -14.94 17.65
C LEU A 68 -12.40 -16.45 17.58
N HIS A 69 -12.05 -17.13 18.67
CA HIS A 69 -12.39 -18.52 18.89
C HIS A 69 -13.85 -18.70 19.33
N THR A 70 -14.47 -17.67 19.91
CA THR A 70 -15.91 -17.66 20.16
C THR A 70 -16.59 -17.72 18.81
N ALA A 71 -17.04 -18.92 18.46
CA ALA A 71 -17.75 -19.24 17.24
C ALA A 71 -18.83 -18.18 17.00
N MET A 72 -18.50 -17.19 16.17
CA MET A 72 -19.48 -16.84 15.16
C MET A 72 -19.85 -18.14 14.48
N ASP A 73 -21.15 -18.31 14.24
CA ASP A 73 -21.64 -19.47 13.53
C ASP A 73 -20.74 -19.68 12.31
N GLU A 74 -20.11 -20.85 12.23
CA GLU A 74 -19.25 -21.23 11.10
C GLU A 74 -19.95 -20.92 9.79
N LYS A 75 -21.27 -21.09 9.78
CA LYS A 75 -22.17 -20.68 8.71
C LYS A 75 -21.97 -19.23 8.25
N TYR A 76 -21.87 -18.25 9.14
CA TYR A 76 -21.72 -16.84 8.75
C TYR A 76 -20.37 -16.57 8.07
N ARG A 77 -19.30 -17.22 8.54
CA ARG A 77 -17.97 -17.09 7.90
C ARG A 77 -17.96 -17.76 6.54
N VAL A 78 -18.57 -18.94 6.43
CA VAL A 78 -18.73 -19.66 5.16
C VAL A 78 -19.57 -18.82 4.18
N ASP A 79 -20.77 -18.37 4.56
CA ASP A 79 -21.66 -17.58 3.71
C ASP A 79 -20.95 -16.30 3.19
N ALA A 80 -20.28 -15.56 4.08
CA ALA A 80 -19.55 -14.35 3.70
C ALA A 80 -18.35 -14.65 2.77
N THR A 81 -17.70 -15.80 2.97
CA THR A 81 -16.61 -16.25 2.10
C THR A 81 -17.14 -16.69 0.74
N GLU A 82 -18.25 -17.41 0.67
CA GLU A 82 -18.89 -17.79 -0.59
C GLU A 82 -19.34 -16.57 -1.42
N GLU A 83 -19.88 -15.54 -0.76
CA GLU A 83 -20.19 -14.25 -1.39
C GLU A 83 -18.92 -13.57 -1.95
N MET A 84 -17.84 -13.56 -1.15
CA MET A 84 -16.55 -13.03 -1.58
C MET A 84 -16.00 -13.81 -2.79
N LEU A 85 -16.08 -15.15 -2.80
CA LEU A 85 -15.60 -15.96 -3.93
C LEU A 85 -16.40 -15.71 -5.20
N SER A 86 -17.72 -15.62 -5.08
CA SER A 86 -18.62 -15.27 -6.19
C SER A 86 -18.26 -13.90 -6.76
N THR A 87 -17.96 -12.94 -5.89
CA THR A 87 -17.52 -11.59 -6.29
C THR A 87 -16.17 -11.64 -7.00
N LEU A 88 -15.22 -12.43 -6.52
CA LEU A 88 -13.93 -12.62 -7.20
C LEU A 88 -14.14 -13.23 -8.59
N ASP A 89 -14.99 -14.25 -8.73
CA ASP A 89 -15.30 -14.81 -10.05
C ASP A 89 -15.84 -13.74 -10.99
N LEU A 90 -16.81 -12.92 -10.58
CA LEU A 90 -17.33 -11.82 -11.39
C LEU A 90 -16.25 -10.80 -11.80
N LEU A 91 -15.39 -10.39 -10.86
CA LEU A 91 -14.33 -9.41 -11.12
C LEU A 91 -13.23 -9.94 -12.06
N PHE A 92 -13.00 -11.25 -12.05
CA PHE A 92 -11.97 -11.90 -12.87
C PHE A 92 -12.51 -12.53 -14.17
N ASP A 93 -13.82 -12.75 -14.30
CA ASP A 93 -14.48 -13.27 -15.51
C ASP A 93 -14.41 -12.25 -16.68
N GLU A 94 -14.55 -10.95 -16.38
CA GLU A 94 -14.41 -9.89 -17.38
C GLU A 94 -13.00 -9.83 -18.02
N ASN A 95 -11.98 -10.42 -17.38
CA ASN A 95 -10.59 -10.49 -17.85
C ASN A 95 -10.15 -11.90 -18.30
N ARG A 96 -11.10 -12.73 -18.75
CA ARG A 96 -11.05 -13.91 -19.67
C ARG A 96 -9.72 -14.58 -20.05
N SER A 97 -8.80 -14.73 -19.11
CA SER A 97 -7.50 -15.38 -19.32
C SER A 97 -7.11 -16.35 -18.22
N LYS A 98 -7.99 -16.65 -17.24
CA LYS A 98 -7.62 -17.47 -16.08
C LYS A 98 -8.55 -18.67 -15.93
N ASN A 99 -7.97 -19.87 -15.96
CA ASN A 99 -8.60 -21.17 -15.69
C ASN A 99 -8.89 -21.36 -14.18
N VAL A 100 -9.35 -20.31 -13.51
CA VAL A 100 -9.58 -20.30 -12.07
C VAL A 100 -11.03 -19.91 -11.85
N THR A 101 -11.74 -20.78 -11.16
CA THR A 101 -13.09 -20.58 -10.68
C THR A 101 -13.01 -20.59 -9.17
N PHE A 102 -13.18 -19.43 -8.54
CA PHE A 102 -12.96 -19.23 -7.12
C PHE A 102 -14.03 -19.94 -6.29
N VAL A 103 -15.28 -19.99 -6.74
CA VAL A 103 -16.35 -20.73 -6.05
C VAL A 103 -16.10 -22.24 -5.95
N ASP A 104 -15.17 -22.79 -6.75
CA ASP A 104 -14.77 -24.20 -6.68
C ASP A 104 -13.70 -24.48 -5.61
N PHE A 105 -13.24 -23.46 -4.86
CA PHE A 105 -12.24 -23.64 -3.83
C PHE A 105 -12.87 -24.28 -2.58
N GLU A 106 -12.17 -25.25 -2.00
CA GLU A 106 -12.60 -25.92 -0.76
C GLU A 106 -12.36 -24.99 0.44
N ILE A 107 -13.36 -24.80 1.29
CA ILE A 107 -13.21 -24.05 2.54
C ILE A 107 -12.80 -25.04 3.64
N ASP A 108 -11.57 -24.90 4.14
CA ASP A 108 -11.09 -25.62 5.33
C ASP A 108 -11.36 -24.76 6.56
N SER A 109 -12.42 -25.10 7.29
CA SER A 109 -12.84 -24.41 8.51
C SER A 109 -12.05 -24.80 9.76
N LYS A 110 -10.98 -25.60 9.62
CA LYS A 110 -10.11 -25.94 10.75
C LYS A 110 -9.46 -24.70 11.34
N ASP A 111 -9.41 -24.66 12.68
CA ASP A 111 -8.67 -23.63 13.40
C ASP A 111 -7.15 -23.84 13.19
N CYS A 112 -6.49 -22.76 12.79
CA CYS A 112 -5.06 -22.72 12.51
C CYS A 112 -4.20 -22.46 13.76
N GLY A 113 -4.80 -22.30 14.95
CA GLY A 113 -4.06 -22.10 16.20
C GLY A 113 -3.44 -20.70 16.30
N LEU A 114 -4.13 -19.70 15.75
CA LEU A 114 -3.67 -18.32 15.67
C LEU A 114 -3.76 -17.60 17.03
N PRO A 115 -2.94 -16.54 17.27
CA PRO A 115 -3.09 -15.67 18.42
C PRO A 115 -4.52 -15.12 18.53
N GLN A 116 -5.20 -15.38 19.64
CA GLN A 116 -6.60 -14.98 19.81
C GLN A 116 -6.71 -13.58 20.41
N GLN A 117 -7.74 -12.83 20.01
CA GLN A 117 -8.07 -11.54 20.61
C GLN A 117 -8.89 -11.74 21.89
N ASP A 118 -8.58 -10.92 22.90
CA ASP A 118 -9.27 -10.94 24.19
C ASP A 118 -10.46 -9.96 24.26
N ASN A 119 -10.71 -9.20 23.20
CA ASN A 119 -11.78 -8.19 23.13
C ASN A 119 -12.58 -8.29 21.82
N ASP A 120 -13.62 -7.45 21.68
CA ASP A 120 -14.58 -7.47 20.57
C ASP A 120 -14.29 -6.44 19.47
N ARG A 121 -13.13 -5.76 19.48
CA ARG A 121 -12.86 -4.57 18.65
C ARG A 121 -11.59 -4.65 17.83
N ASP A 122 -10.64 -5.47 18.22
CA ASP A 122 -9.31 -5.49 17.61
C ASP A 122 -9.22 -6.44 16.41
N CYS A 123 -10.31 -7.07 15.99
CA CYS A 123 -10.32 -8.05 14.90
C CYS A 123 -9.60 -7.54 13.64
N GLY A 124 -9.84 -6.29 13.23
CA GLY A 124 -9.14 -5.68 12.11
C GLY A 124 -7.62 -5.57 12.29
N VAL A 125 -7.13 -5.28 13.50
CA VAL A 125 -5.70 -5.22 13.82
C VAL A 125 -5.07 -6.61 13.72
N TYR A 126 -5.75 -7.64 14.23
CA TYR A 126 -5.29 -9.03 14.09
C TYR A 126 -5.21 -9.44 12.63
N ILE A 127 -6.22 -9.13 11.80
CA ILE A 127 -6.19 -9.46 10.37
C ILE A 127 -5.03 -8.75 9.67
N MET A 128 -4.77 -7.48 9.97
CA MET A 128 -3.61 -6.78 9.40
C MET A 128 -2.28 -7.44 9.78
N LYS A 129 -2.12 -7.89 11.03
CA LYS A 129 -0.90 -8.61 11.47
C LYS A 129 -0.78 -9.99 10.85
N TYR A 130 -1.88 -10.73 10.67
CA TYR A 130 -1.87 -12.00 9.95
C TYR A 130 -1.47 -11.81 8.49
N MET A 131 -2.01 -10.79 7.83
CA MET A 131 -1.67 -10.44 6.45
C MET A 131 -0.19 -10.04 6.32
N GLU A 132 0.35 -9.30 7.28
CA GLU A 132 1.78 -8.94 7.35
C GLU A 132 2.65 -10.19 7.42
N ALA A 133 2.35 -11.13 8.33
CA ALA A 133 3.09 -12.38 8.46
C ALA A 133 3.01 -13.25 7.19
N VAL A 134 1.81 -13.42 6.61
CA VAL A 134 1.64 -14.17 5.35
C VAL A 134 2.42 -13.53 4.21
N ALA A 135 2.41 -12.19 4.12
CA ALA A 135 3.16 -11.46 3.10
C ALA A 135 4.68 -11.59 3.25
N ASN A 136 5.16 -11.78 4.49
CA ASN A 136 6.57 -11.98 4.82
C ASN A 136 6.98 -13.47 4.81
N GLU A 137 6.06 -14.40 4.52
CA GLU A 137 6.26 -15.85 4.61
C GLU A 137 6.67 -16.30 6.04
N GLU A 138 6.12 -15.62 7.06
CA GLU A 138 6.35 -15.89 8.47
C GLU A 138 5.18 -16.67 9.08
N GLU A 139 5.48 -17.54 10.06
CA GLU A 139 4.44 -18.19 10.85
C GLU A 139 3.80 -17.18 11.81
N VAL A 140 2.47 -17.19 11.89
CA VAL A 140 1.72 -16.40 12.87
C VAL A 140 1.73 -17.13 14.22
N VAL A 141 2.87 -17.13 14.91
CA VAL A 141 3.05 -17.88 16.17
C VAL A 141 3.16 -17.01 17.41
N ASP A 142 3.50 -15.72 17.26
CA ASP A 142 3.77 -14.86 18.41
C ASP A 142 2.56 -14.00 18.79
N GLN A 143 2.26 -13.98 20.09
CA GLN A 143 1.26 -13.07 20.64
C GLN A 143 1.82 -11.65 20.67
N PHE A 144 1.00 -10.68 20.29
CA PHE A 144 1.37 -9.26 20.24
C PHE A 144 0.41 -8.42 21.06
N HIS A 145 0.83 -7.21 21.43
CA HIS A 145 -0.01 -6.27 22.15
C HIS A 145 -0.88 -5.47 21.16
N PRO A 146 -2.23 -5.61 21.16
CA PRO A 146 -3.07 -5.03 20.10
C PRO A 146 -3.00 -3.51 19.99
N ILE A 147 -2.84 -2.82 21.12
CA ILE A 147 -2.70 -1.36 21.13
C ILE A 147 -1.39 -0.93 20.48
N GLU A 148 -0.30 -1.67 20.69
CA GLU A 148 1.00 -1.34 20.08
C GLU A 148 0.94 -1.59 18.57
N ALA A 149 0.39 -2.74 18.16
CA ALA A 149 0.14 -3.06 16.75
C ALA A 149 -0.74 -2.00 16.06
N CYS A 150 -1.80 -1.54 16.72
CA CYS A 150 -2.68 -0.49 16.19
C CYS A 150 -1.92 0.84 16.02
N LEU A 151 -1.10 1.22 16.99
CA LEU A 151 -0.28 2.43 16.90
C LEU A 151 0.78 2.34 15.80
N GLU A 152 1.40 1.18 15.61
CA GLU A 152 2.34 0.93 14.50
C GLU A 152 1.67 1.08 13.14
N VAL A 153 0.50 0.48 12.96
CA VAL A 153 -0.30 0.60 11.72
C VAL A 153 -0.67 2.06 11.47
N ALA A 154 -1.18 2.76 12.49
CA ALA A 154 -1.54 4.17 12.37
C ALA A 154 -0.33 5.06 12.02
N ALA A 155 0.82 4.82 12.67
CA ALA A 155 2.06 5.54 12.38
C ALA A 155 2.54 5.30 10.94
N THR A 156 2.40 4.07 10.45
CA THR A 156 2.75 3.71 9.06
C THR A 156 1.86 4.45 8.07
N ILE A 157 0.54 4.43 8.25
CA ILE A 157 -0.42 5.13 7.38
C ILE A 157 -0.11 6.64 7.34
N VAL A 158 0.04 7.27 8.50
CA VAL A 158 0.33 8.70 8.58
C VAL A 158 1.65 9.05 7.91
N THR A 159 2.68 8.21 8.07
CA THR A 159 3.99 8.43 7.45
C THR A 159 3.91 8.31 5.94
N ASP A 160 3.19 7.32 5.42
CA ASP A 160 3.00 7.12 3.99
C ASP A 160 2.25 8.29 3.34
N GLU A 161 1.18 8.78 3.97
CA GLU A 161 0.45 9.97 3.53
C GLU A 161 1.36 11.21 3.48
N GLN A 162 2.18 11.41 4.51
CA GLN A 162 3.15 12.51 4.56
C GLN A 162 4.21 12.39 3.45
N ILE A 163 4.68 11.17 3.16
CA ILE A 163 5.63 10.91 2.08
C ILE A 163 4.98 11.22 0.72
N GLU A 164 3.73 10.84 0.51
CA GLU A 164 3.00 11.13 -0.73
C GLU A 164 2.85 12.65 -0.94
N ILE A 165 2.42 13.38 0.08
CA ILE A 165 2.30 14.85 0.05
C ILE A 165 3.66 15.49 -0.26
N ARG A 166 4.72 15.08 0.45
CA ARG A 166 6.08 15.59 0.23
C ARG A 166 6.54 15.35 -1.19
N THR A 167 6.26 14.17 -1.74
CA THR A 167 6.64 13.80 -3.10
C THR A 167 5.95 14.70 -4.13
N LYS A 168 4.62 14.89 -4.00
CA LYS A 168 3.86 15.80 -4.87
C LYS A 168 4.39 17.23 -4.83
N VAL A 169 4.67 17.77 -3.64
CA VAL A 169 5.23 19.12 -3.50
C VAL A 169 6.60 19.28 -4.18
N VAL A 170 7.46 18.26 -4.11
CA VAL A 170 8.76 18.28 -4.79
C VAL A 170 8.59 18.23 -6.31
N GLU A 171 7.65 17.41 -6.81
CA GLU A 171 7.35 17.32 -8.23
C GLU A 171 6.76 18.62 -8.78
N ASP A 172 5.81 19.24 -8.08
CA ASP A 172 5.22 20.53 -8.45
C ASP A 172 6.27 21.63 -8.51
N ARG A 173 7.19 21.67 -7.53
CA ARG A 173 8.31 22.62 -7.53
C ARG A 173 9.26 22.39 -8.71
N ARG A 174 9.53 21.13 -9.06
CA ARG A 174 10.36 20.79 -10.24
C ARG A 174 9.67 21.18 -11.55
N ALA A 175 8.35 20.97 -11.66
CA ALA A 175 7.57 21.37 -12.82
C ALA A 175 7.53 22.89 -12.99
N ALA A 176 7.34 23.64 -11.90
CA ALA A 176 7.37 25.11 -11.90
C ALA A 176 8.75 25.68 -12.26
N GLN A 177 9.83 25.05 -11.80
CA GLN A 177 11.21 25.46 -12.14
C GLN A 177 11.60 25.09 -13.58
N GLY A 178 11.14 23.94 -14.09
CA GLY A 178 11.33 23.55 -15.50
C GLY A 178 10.60 24.47 -16.49
N SER A 179 9.50 25.10 -16.05
CA SER A 179 8.78 26.11 -16.82
C SER A 179 9.47 27.49 -16.83
N SER A 180 10.35 27.78 -15.86
CA SER A 180 10.94 29.12 -15.70
C SER A 180 12.12 29.41 -16.64
N PHE A 181 12.73 28.39 -17.26
CA PHE A 181 13.87 28.59 -18.18
C PHE A 181 13.45 28.79 -19.65
N ALA A 182 12.17 28.59 -19.99
CA ALA A 182 11.69 28.76 -21.36
C ALA A 182 11.31 30.22 -21.72
N SER A 183 11.37 31.16 -20.77
CA SER A 183 10.92 32.56 -20.97
C SER A 183 12.00 33.63 -20.76
N SER A 184 13.26 33.29 -21.00
CA SER A 184 14.38 34.25 -20.92
C SER A 184 15.41 34.04 -22.02
N LEU A 185 14.98 34.17 -23.27
CA LEU A 185 15.86 34.55 -24.38
C LEU A 185 15.31 35.83 -25.01
N ALA A 186 15.46 36.95 -24.31
CA ALA A 186 15.31 38.26 -24.92
C ALA A 186 16.51 38.51 -25.85
N PRO A 187 16.33 38.79 -27.15
CA PRO A 187 17.45 39.04 -28.04
C PRO A 187 18.16 40.36 -27.67
N LEU A 188 19.42 40.27 -27.28
CA LEU A 188 20.34 41.40 -27.20
C LEU A 188 20.53 42.00 -28.61
N ARG A 189 19.75 43.03 -28.95
CA ARG A 189 19.95 43.82 -30.16
C ARG A 189 21.30 44.56 -30.04
N SER A 190 22.26 44.17 -30.87
CA SER A 190 23.50 44.92 -31.09
C SER A 190 23.23 46.21 -31.87
N PRO A 191 23.91 47.34 -31.56
CA PRO A 191 23.76 48.57 -32.33
C PRO A 191 24.64 48.52 -33.60
N SER A 192 24.03 48.46 -34.78
CA SER A 192 24.73 48.58 -36.07
C SER A 192 24.93 50.06 -36.45
N LYS A 193 26.18 50.47 -36.66
CA LYS A 193 26.56 51.79 -37.17
C LYS A 193 26.69 51.79 -38.70
N PHE A 194 26.05 52.79 -39.32
CA PHE A 194 26.32 53.46 -40.61
C PHE A 194 26.33 52.69 -41.94
N PRO A 195 25.65 53.22 -42.97
CA PRO A 195 26.07 53.11 -44.36
C PRO A 195 26.75 54.42 -44.84
N ARG A 196 27.74 54.30 -45.73
CA ARG A 196 28.40 55.41 -46.44
C ARG A 196 28.02 55.36 -47.93
N ASN A 197 27.77 56.56 -48.48
CA ASN A 197 27.97 57.04 -49.87
C ASN A 197 26.92 56.66 -50.95
N PRO A 198 26.77 57.47 -52.03
CA PRO A 198 27.70 58.48 -52.60
C PRO A 198 27.71 59.86 -51.94
#